data_AF-A0A656GI90-F1
#
_entry.id   AF-A0A656GI90-F1
#
_cell.length_a   1.000
_cell.length_b   1.000
_cell.length_c   1.000
_cell.angle_alpha   90.00
_cell.angle_beta   90.00
_cell.angle_gamma   90.00
#
_symmetry.space_group_name_H-M   'P 1'
#
loop_
_entity.id
_entity.type
_entity.pdbx_description
1 polymer ?
#
loop_
_entity_poly.entity_id
_entity_poly.type
_entity_poly.pdbx_seq_one_letter_code
_entity_poly.pdbx_strand_id
1 'polypeptide(L)'
;KQTMTDYAHCLDRVLQWNYYWIPNYYPPGSSTVWWNRFGIPKIQASNNEAIETWWEISPTPLTNEQFAEKRGASAIVSEMH
;
A
#
# COMPACT_ATOMS: atom_id res chain seq x y z
N LYS A 1 -13.94 -12.17 16.84
CA LYS A 1 -13.29 -12.09 15.51
C LYS A 1 -13.88 -13.12 14.55
N GLN A 2 -13.88 -14.42 14.90
CA GLN A 2 -14.38 -15.50 14.05
C GLN A 2 -15.84 -15.30 13.58
N THR A 3 -16.76 -14.99 14.50
CA THR A 3 -18.18 -14.80 14.19
C THR A 3 -18.47 -13.75 13.12
N MET A 4 -17.70 -12.65 13.08
CA MET A 4 -17.86 -11.60 12.07
C MET A 4 -17.43 -12.08 10.68
N THR A 5 -16.33 -12.84 10.62
CA THR A 5 -15.85 -13.45 9.38
C THR A 5 -16.84 -14.48 8.86
N ASP A 6 -17.41 -15.31 9.75
CA ASP A 6 -18.39 -16.33 9.37
C ASP A 6 -19.65 -15.68 8.77
N TYR A 7 -20.17 -14.62 9.40
CA TYR A 7 -21.30 -13.87 8.86
C TYR A 7 -20.98 -13.19 7.52
N ALA A 8 -19.79 -12.61 7.36
CA ALA A 8 -19.38 -12.01 6.09
C ALA A 8 -19.33 -13.05 4.96
N HIS A 9 -18.78 -14.24 5.21
CA HIS A 9 -18.77 -15.34 4.23
C HIS A 9 -20.16 -15.87 3.90
N CYS A 10 -21.05 -15.99 4.89
CA CYS A 10 -22.43 -16.41 4.65
C CYS A 10 -23.18 -15.41 3.77
N LEU A 11 -23.03 -14.11 4.04
CA LEU A 11 -23.63 -13.05 3.24
C LEU A 11 -23.10 -13.06 1.80
N ASP A 12 -21.78 -13.15 1.63
CA ASP A 12 -21.13 -13.18 0.32
C ASP A 12 -21.67 -14.33 -0.57
N ARG A 13 -21.86 -15.53 0.01
CA ARG A 13 -22.44 -16.67 -0.71
C ARG A 13 -23.89 -16.42 -1.18
N VAL A 14 -24.71 -15.77 -0.35
CA VAL A 14 -26.10 -15.43 -0.70
C VAL A 14 -26.13 -14.40 -1.84
N LEU A 15 -25.26 -13.39 -1.80
CA LEU A 15 -25.20 -12.36 -2.84
C LEU A 15 -24.77 -12.94 -4.20
N GLN A 16 -23.78 -13.84 -4.21
CA GLN A 16 -23.30 -14.47 -5.44
C GLN A 16 -24.31 -15.43 -6.08
N TRP A 17 -25.04 -16.23 -5.29
CA TRP A 17 -25.97 -17.25 -5.83
C TRP A 17 -27.28 -16.68 -6.38
N ASN A 18 -27.62 -15.45 -6.03
CA ASN A 18 -28.83 -14.79 -6.52
C ASN A 18 -28.56 -13.82 -7.69
N TYR A 19 -27.35 -13.81 -8.25
CA TYR A 19 -26.99 -13.03 -9.44
C TYR A 19 -27.27 -11.52 -9.35
N TYR A 20 -27.20 -10.94 -8.14
CA TYR A 20 -27.44 -9.50 -7.94
C TYR A 20 -26.33 -8.61 -8.50
N TRP A 21 -25.16 -9.18 -8.80
CA TRP A 21 -24.00 -8.43 -9.26
C TRP A 21 -23.11 -9.30 -10.17
N ILE A 22 -22.57 -8.70 -11.24
CA ILE A 22 -21.51 -9.24 -12.08
C ILE A 22 -20.18 -8.61 -11.63
N PRO A 23 -19.25 -9.39 -11.04
CA PRO A 23 -17.94 -8.86 -10.64
C PRO A 23 -17.15 -8.35 -11.85
N ASN A 24 -16.50 -7.20 -11.68
CA ASN A 24 -15.56 -6.64 -12.66
C ASN A 24 -14.13 -6.64 -12.11
N TYR A 25 -13.16 -6.19 -12.91
CA TYR A 25 -11.78 -6.01 -12.46
C TYR A 25 -11.65 -4.91 -11.41
N TYR A 26 -10.92 -5.22 -10.34
CA TYR A 26 -10.48 -4.26 -9.34
C TYR A 26 -8.95 -4.25 -9.30
N PRO A 27 -8.31 -3.06 -9.30
CA PRO A 27 -6.87 -2.98 -9.16
C PRO A 27 -6.46 -3.55 -7.78
N PRO A 28 -5.38 -4.33 -7.70
CA PRO A 28 -4.94 -4.99 -6.46
C PRO A 28 -4.43 -4.01 -5.39
N GLY A 29 -4.36 -2.72 -5.70
CA GLY A 29 -3.92 -1.66 -4.80
C GLY A 29 -4.01 -0.28 -5.43
N SER A 30 -3.54 0.73 -4.70
CA SER A 30 -3.44 2.11 -5.17
C SER A 30 -2.14 2.32 -5.95
N SER A 31 -2.21 3.05 -7.06
CA SER A 31 -1.02 3.44 -7.82
C SER A 31 -0.33 4.67 -7.21
N THR A 32 0.48 4.40 -6.18
CA THR A 32 1.54 5.25 -5.57
C THR A 32 2.61 5.79 -6.54
N VAL A 33 2.78 7.11 -6.72
CA VAL A 33 4.09 7.68 -7.12
C VAL A 33 4.51 8.85 -6.24
N TRP A 34 5.80 8.94 -5.90
CA TRP A 34 6.37 10.03 -5.10
C TRP A 34 7.78 10.38 -5.54
N TRP A 35 8.22 11.58 -5.15
CA TRP A 35 9.59 12.04 -5.39
C TRP A 35 10.56 11.39 -4.41
N ASN A 36 11.78 11.10 -4.88
CA ASN A 36 12.93 10.63 -4.09
C ASN A 36 13.44 11.71 -3.10
N ARG A 37 12.57 12.12 -2.19
CA ARG A 37 12.79 13.14 -1.16
C ARG A 37 12.01 12.86 0.12
N PHE A 38 11.10 11.88 0.09
CA PHE A 38 10.28 11.47 1.23
C PHE A 38 10.73 10.10 1.74
N GLY A 39 10.90 9.99 3.05
CA GLY A 39 11.11 8.73 3.76
C GLY A 39 9.77 8.10 4.12
N ILE A 40 9.72 6.78 4.01
CA ILE A 40 8.54 5.96 4.22
C ILE A 40 8.90 4.85 5.22
N PRO A 41 8.01 4.48 6.16
CA PRO A 41 8.30 3.41 7.12
C PRO A 41 8.52 2.05 6.44
N LYS A 42 9.48 1.25 6.95
CA LYS A 42 9.79 -0.10 6.45
C LYS A 42 8.57 -1.03 6.44
N ILE A 43 7.68 -0.87 7.41
CA ILE A 43 6.42 -1.60 7.49
C ILE A 43 5.32 -0.62 7.10
N GLN A 44 4.71 -0.85 5.94
CA GLN A 44 3.58 -0.08 5.45
C GLN A 44 2.29 -0.45 6.17
N ALA A 45 1.35 0.49 6.25
CA ALA A 45 0.01 0.19 6.72
C ALA A 45 -0.69 -0.76 5.72
N SER A 46 -1.44 -1.73 6.24
CA SER A 46 -2.03 -2.80 5.40
C SER A 46 -3.18 -2.33 4.51
N ASN A 47 -3.77 -1.16 4.82
CA ASN A 47 -5.05 -0.73 4.26
C ASN A 47 -4.98 0.63 3.54
N ASN A 48 -3.85 1.36 3.63
CA ASN A 48 -3.66 2.66 3.01
C ASN A 48 -2.16 3.02 2.97
N GLU A 49 -1.79 3.98 2.14
CA GLU A 49 -0.41 4.49 2.00
C GLU A 49 0.06 5.29 3.21
N ALA A 50 -0.87 5.74 4.07
CA ALA A 50 -0.59 6.41 5.34
C ALA A 50 0.44 7.55 5.21
N ILE A 51 0.17 8.50 4.31
CA ILE A 51 1.09 9.59 3.91
C ILE A 51 1.49 10.45 5.12
N GLU A 52 0.64 10.55 6.14
CA GLU A 52 0.91 11.20 7.41
C GLU A 52 2.09 10.58 8.20
N THR A 53 2.50 9.35 7.86
CA THR A 53 3.64 8.68 8.46
C THR A 53 4.96 8.95 7.74
N TRP A 54 4.93 9.69 6.63
CA TRP A 54 6.10 9.98 5.82
C TRP A 54 6.79 11.23 6.32
N TRP A 55 8.11 11.33 6.11
CA TRP A 55 8.91 12.48 6.51
C TRP A 55 9.79 12.98 5.37
N GLU A 56 10.19 14.24 5.43
CA GLU A 56 11.11 14.81 4.45
C GLU A 56 12.55 14.37 4.72
N ILE A 57 13.19 13.76 3.72
CA ILE A 57 14.63 13.43 3.71
C ILE A 57 15.44 14.57 3.07
N SER A 58 14.85 15.27 2.09
CA SER A 58 15.55 16.31 1.33
C SER A 58 14.58 17.39 0.81
N PRO A 59 14.98 18.68 0.84
CA PRO A 59 14.23 19.78 0.20
C PRO A 59 14.18 19.67 -1.32
N THR A 60 15.18 19.00 -1.92
CA THR A 60 15.29 18.79 -3.38
C THR A 60 15.21 17.30 -3.69
N PRO A 61 14.59 16.90 -4.82
CA PRO A 61 14.62 15.51 -5.27
C PRO A 61 16.06 15.01 -5.42
N LEU A 62 16.32 13.81 -4.88
CA LEU A 62 17.63 13.15 -4.96
C LEU A 62 17.65 12.17 -6.13
N THR A 63 18.85 11.81 -6.59
CA THR A 63 19.03 10.65 -7.49
C THR A 63 18.76 9.34 -6.74
N ASN A 64 18.50 8.24 -7.46
CA ASN A 64 18.25 6.94 -6.82
C ASN A 64 19.39 6.52 -5.88
N GLU A 65 20.64 6.69 -6.30
CA GLU A 65 21.83 6.36 -5.51
C GLU A 65 21.90 7.18 -4.21
N GLN A 66 21.76 8.50 -4.32
CA GLN A 66 21.78 9.42 -3.17
C GLN A 66 20.61 9.15 -2.22
N PHE A 67 19.44 8.81 -2.78
CA PHE A 67 18.26 8.50 -2.01
C PHE A 67 18.42 7.17 -1.24
N ALA A 68 18.98 6.14 -1.88
CA ALA A 68 19.25 4.85 -1.27
C ALA A 68 20.23 4.96 -0.08
N GLU A 69 21.30 5.76 -0.23
CA GLU A 69 22.23 6.04 0.87
C GLU A 69 21.55 6.70 2.07
N LYS A 70 20.70 7.70 1.83
CA LYS A 70 20.02 8.44 2.90
C LYS A 70 18.89 7.65 3.58
N ARG A 71 18.28 6.68 2.90
CA ARG A 71 17.14 5.91 3.41
C ARG A 71 17.57 4.79 4.39
N GLY A 72 18.83 4.36 4.32
CA GLY A 72 19.43 3.43 5.27
C GLY A 72 18.59 2.16 5.49
N ALA A 73 18.33 1.79 6.75
CA ALA A 73 17.61 0.56 7.11
C ALA A 73 16.12 0.52 6.70
N SER A 74 15.56 1.62 6.19
CA SER A 74 14.19 1.72 5.68
C SER A 74 14.11 1.67 4.14
N ALA A 75 15.24 1.46 3.45
CA ALA A 75 15.25 1.24 2.01
C ALA A 75 14.47 -0.05 1.65
N ILE A 76 13.63 0.03 0.62
CA ILE A 76 12.92 -1.12 0.05
C ILE A 76 13.65 -1.58 -1.19
N VAL A 77 13.63 -2.89 -1.45
CA VAL A 77 14.41 -3.54 -2.52
C VAL A 77 14.14 -2.95 -3.91
N SER A 78 12.92 -2.45 -4.17
CA SER A 78 12.54 -1.83 -5.43
C SER A 78 13.22 -0.49 -5.71
N GLU A 79 13.86 0.14 -4.72
CA GLU A 79 14.52 1.44 -4.84
C GLU A 79 16.06 1.33 -4.84
N MET A 80 16.61 0.12 -4.72
CA MET A 80 18.05 -0.15 -4.66
C MET A 80 18.67 -0.55 -6.01
N HIS A 81 17.92 -0.38 -7.11
CA HIS A 81 18.32 -0.66 -8.49
C HIS A 81 18.25 0.62 -9.34
#